data_AF-A0A356EGA2-F1
#
_entry.id   AF-A0A356EGA2-F1
#
_cell.length_a   1.000
_cell.length_b   1.000
_cell.length_c   1.000
_cell.angle_alpha   90.00
_cell.angle_beta   90.00
_cell.angle_gamma   90.00
#
_symmetry.space_group_name_H-M   'P 1'
#
loop_
_entity.id
_entity.type
_entity.pdbx_description
1 polymer ?
#
loop_
_entity_poly.entity_id
_entity_poly.type
_entity_poly.pdbx_seq_one_letter_code
_entity_poly.pdbx_strand_id
1 'polypeptide(L)'
;MSRPALRSPAYSAWRQCMQQLKSMRIVIALALLMLAGGLAVAGDVATLVNLGFSADSNYYMFGYYGMDAATAKPYAEIYIVDTRSNSFVPNGVFRGSYAVAPQPGLNPAGAFYRLFAEALPTARRYNIDHLIQGRIIYLFMDTGERPDTISFRDFRDNSQWDVNLRETIEQRGDAVSSSFGINFSLTRTDGRVSTFNAGNPQFRRANVVDYAIQQIVLGPDNRTVVFIVDRAERVANQPVWRYMVETIRQP
;
A
#
# COMPACT_ATOMS: atom_id res chain seq x y z
N MET A 1 -7.73 58.35 -60.00
CA MET A 1 -7.01 59.10 -58.94
C MET A 1 -7.07 58.31 -57.65
N SER A 2 -6.00 57.56 -57.35
CA SER A 2 -5.81 56.73 -56.16
C SER A 2 -5.04 57.53 -55.10
N ARG A 3 -5.61 57.69 -53.90
CA ARG A 3 -4.91 58.31 -52.76
C ARG A 3 -3.87 57.31 -52.18
N PRO A 4 -2.62 57.73 -51.93
CA PRO A 4 -1.62 56.85 -51.34
C PRO A 4 -1.87 56.72 -49.83
N ALA A 5 -1.93 55.48 -49.34
CA ALA A 5 -1.98 55.21 -47.91
C ALA A 5 -0.59 55.45 -47.31
N LEU A 6 -0.44 56.55 -46.58
CA LEU A 6 0.74 56.84 -45.75
C LEU A 6 0.81 55.83 -44.60
N ARG A 7 1.53 54.71 -44.81
CA ARG A 7 1.95 53.82 -43.74
C ARG A 7 3.10 54.48 -42.99
N SER A 8 2.82 55.08 -41.83
CA SER A 8 3.86 55.66 -41.00
C SER A 8 4.72 54.55 -40.34
N PRO A 9 6.05 54.62 -40.42
CA PRO A 9 6.95 53.60 -39.86
C PRO A 9 6.87 53.47 -38.33
N ALA A 10 6.40 54.52 -37.64
CA ALA A 10 6.14 54.52 -36.21
C ALA A 10 5.00 53.55 -35.81
N TYR A 11 4.00 53.36 -36.68
CA TYR A 11 2.86 52.49 -36.41
C TYR A 11 3.20 51.00 -36.56
N SER A 12 4.14 50.66 -37.47
CA SER A 12 4.69 49.31 -37.59
C SER A 12 5.61 48.95 -36.42
N ALA A 13 6.42 49.89 -35.94
CA ALA A 13 7.31 49.67 -34.79
C ALA A 13 6.53 49.44 -33.48
N TRP A 14 5.45 50.19 -33.25
CA TRP A 14 4.54 49.98 -32.11
C TRP A 14 3.85 48.61 -32.14
N ARG A 15 3.41 48.16 -33.32
CA ARG A 15 2.79 46.82 -33.48
C ARG A 15 3.79 45.69 -33.26
N GLN A 16 5.03 45.83 -33.75
CA GLN A 16 6.11 44.85 -33.54
C GLN A 16 6.53 44.77 -32.06
N CYS A 17 6.67 45.90 -31.37
CA CYS A 17 6.96 45.93 -29.93
C CYS A 17 5.83 45.29 -29.11
N MET A 18 4.56 45.62 -29.43
CA MET A 18 3.39 45.00 -28.78
C MET A 18 3.25 43.50 -29.07
N GLN A 19 3.61 43.03 -30.28
CA GLN A 19 3.65 41.61 -30.60
C GLN A 19 4.76 40.88 -29.84
N GLN A 20 5.97 41.45 -29.77
CA GLN A 20 7.06 40.88 -28.97
C GLN A 20 6.72 40.80 -27.48
N LEU A 21 6.04 41.82 -26.93
CA LEU A 21 5.60 41.81 -25.53
C LEU A 21 4.54 40.71 -25.25
N LYS A 22 3.63 40.45 -26.21
CA LYS A 22 2.64 39.37 -26.11
C LYS A 22 3.28 37.99 -26.24
N SER A 23 4.21 37.81 -27.18
CA SER A 23 4.97 36.57 -27.36
C SER A 23 5.82 36.23 -26.13
N MET A 24 6.47 37.24 -25.53
CA MET A 24 7.28 37.06 -24.33
C MET A 24 6.43 36.66 -23.11
N ARG A 25 5.22 37.22 -22.97
CA ARG A 25 4.25 36.80 -21.93
C ARG A 25 3.79 35.35 -22.10
N ILE A 26 3.57 34.90 -23.33
CA ILE A 26 3.17 33.51 -23.61
C ILE A 26 4.32 32.54 -23.30
N VAL A 27 5.55 32.88 -23.68
CA VAL A 27 6.74 32.06 -23.37
C VAL A 27 6.97 31.98 -21.86
N ILE A 28 6.83 33.08 -21.13
CA ILE A 28 6.94 33.09 -19.66
C ILE A 28 5.81 32.27 -19.01
N ALA A 29 4.58 32.39 -19.50
CA ALA A 29 3.45 31.62 -19.01
C ALA A 29 3.63 30.10 -19.24
N LEU A 30 4.15 29.71 -20.41
CA LEU A 30 4.47 28.31 -20.72
C LEU A 30 5.65 27.79 -19.88
N ALA A 31 6.68 28.61 -19.65
CA ALA A 31 7.80 28.26 -18.79
C ALA A 31 7.35 28.08 -17.32
N LEU A 32 6.44 28.93 -16.83
CA LEU A 32 5.83 28.81 -15.50
C LEU A 32 4.91 27.58 -15.40
N LEU A 33 4.18 27.24 -16.46
CA LEU A 33 3.35 26.04 -16.50
C LEU A 33 4.19 24.76 -16.47
N MET A 34 5.35 24.75 -17.14
CA MET A 34 6.30 23.63 -17.09
C MET A 34 7.01 23.53 -15.72
N LEU A 35 7.29 24.66 -15.06
CA LEU A 35 7.82 24.67 -13.69
C LEU A 35 6.79 24.20 -12.65
N ALA A 36 5.50 24.47 -12.86
CA ALA A 36 4.42 24.07 -11.97
C ALA A 36 4.06 22.57 -12.08
N GLY A 37 4.48 21.89 -13.14
CA GLY A 37 4.22 20.45 -13.35
C GLY A 37 5.14 19.50 -12.56
N GLY A 38 6.06 20.01 -11.75
CA GLY A 38 7.23 19.27 -11.29
C GLY A 38 7.36 19.07 -9.78
N LEU A 39 6.30 18.69 -9.06
CA LEU A 39 6.41 18.05 -7.74
C LEU A 39 5.28 17.02 -7.56
N ALA A 40 5.12 16.11 -8.52
CA ALA A 40 4.48 14.83 -8.21
C ALA A 40 5.47 14.05 -7.34
N VAL A 41 5.40 14.26 -6.02
CA VAL A 41 6.09 13.40 -5.06
C VAL A 41 5.34 12.08 -5.13
N ALA A 42 5.82 11.17 -5.98
CA ALA A 42 5.35 9.80 -6.00
C ALA A 42 5.63 9.22 -4.61
N GLY A 43 4.58 9.10 -3.80
CA GLY A 43 4.69 8.47 -2.49
C GLY A 43 5.26 7.06 -2.64
N ASP A 44 6.07 6.63 -1.67
CA ASP A 44 6.51 5.24 -1.57
C ASP A 44 5.30 4.37 -1.24
N VAL A 45 4.64 3.87 -2.28
CA VAL A 45 3.54 2.90 -2.20
C VAL A 45 4.08 1.52 -2.54
N ALA A 46 4.16 0.68 -1.52
CA ALA A 46 4.54 -0.71 -1.69
C ALA A 46 3.48 -1.45 -2.53
N THR A 47 3.90 -2.41 -3.35
CA THR A 47 3.03 -3.37 -4.02
C THR A 47 2.95 -4.65 -3.19
N LEU A 48 1.74 -5.00 -2.72
CA LEU A 48 1.47 -6.25 -2.00
C LEU A 48 1.52 -7.47 -2.93
N VAL A 49 2.06 -8.58 -2.41
CA VAL A 49 2.06 -9.89 -3.07
C VAL A 49 1.56 -10.96 -2.10
N ASN A 50 0.43 -11.59 -2.44
CA ASN A 50 -0.05 -12.81 -1.78
C ASN A 50 0.73 -14.01 -2.32
N LEU A 51 1.53 -14.65 -1.45
CA LEU A 51 2.40 -15.77 -1.79
C LEU A 51 1.79 -17.13 -1.40
N GLY A 52 0.56 -17.14 -0.88
CA GLY A 52 -0.22 -18.35 -0.65
C GLY A 52 -0.08 -18.97 0.73
N PHE A 53 -0.73 -20.10 0.90
CA PHE A 53 -0.85 -20.85 2.14
C PHE A 53 -0.17 -22.21 2.03
N SER A 54 0.10 -22.82 3.18
CA SER A 54 0.16 -24.28 3.24
C SER A 54 -1.23 -24.89 3.06
N ALA A 55 -1.31 -26.10 2.51
CA ALA A 55 -2.59 -26.75 2.21
C ALA A 55 -3.51 -26.95 3.43
N ASP A 56 -2.92 -27.03 4.63
CA ASP A 56 -3.60 -27.19 5.92
C ASP A 56 -3.95 -25.85 6.62
N SER A 57 -3.74 -24.72 5.92
CA SER A 57 -3.85 -23.35 6.42
C SER A 57 -2.96 -23.01 7.62
N ASN A 58 -2.00 -23.86 8.04
CA ASN A 58 -1.17 -23.60 9.22
C ASN A 58 -0.15 -22.47 8.99
N TYR A 59 0.23 -22.24 7.74
CA TYR A 59 1.17 -21.18 7.36
C TYR A 59 0.61 -20.33 6.24
N TYR A 60 0.87 -19.03 6.31
CA TYR A 60 0.56 -18.06 5.27
C TYR A 60 1.82 -17.28 4.90
N MET A 61 2.04 -17.06 3.61
CA MET A 61 3.16 -16.31 3.09
C MET A 61 2.66 -15.08 2.34
N PHE A 62 3.28 -13.95 2.61
CA PHE A 62 3.04 -12.71 1.87
C PHE A 62 4.34 -11.93 1.75
N GLY A 63 4.34 -10.94 0.87
CA GLY A 63 5.41 -9.98 0.81
C GLY A 63 4.95 -8.70 0.15
N TYR A 64 5.87 -7.78 0.02
CA TYR A 64 5.66 -6.55 -0.74
C TYR A 64 6.98 -6.01 -1.23
N TYR A 65 6.92 -5.15 -2.23
CA TYR A 65 8.10 -4.50 -2.80
C TYR A 65 7.79 -3.09 -3.25
N GLY A 66 8.82 -2.28 -3.43
CA GLY A 66 8.63 -0.91 -3.89
C GLY A 66 9.95 -0.22 -4.19
N MET A 67 9.85 1.09 -4.37
CA MET A 67 10.98 1.97 -4.59
C MET A 67 11.07 2.91 -3.39
N ASP A 68 12.16 2.82 -2.63
CA ASP A 68 12.39 3.71 -1.50
C ASP A 68 12.58 5.14 -2.02
N ALA A 69 11.68 6.04 -1.63
CA ALA A 69 11.66 7.40 -2.17
C ALA A 69 12.89 8.24 -1.75
N ALA A 70 13.52 7.93 -0.62
CA ALA A 70 14.66 8.68 -0.10
C ALA A 70 15.99 8.24 -0.73
N THR A 71 16.14 6.95 -0.98
CA THR A 71 17.40 6.34 -1.45
C THR A 71 17.36 5.94 -2.92
N ALA A 72 16.17 5.96 -3.55
CA ALA A 72 15.92 5.44 -4.89
C ALA A 72 16.34 3.97 -5.08
N LYS A 73 16.37 3.19 -3.99
CA LYS A 73 16.72 1.76 -4.00
C LYS A 73 15.46 0.90 -4.07
N PRO A 74 15.39 -0.10 -4.96
CA PRO A 74 14.31 -1.06 -4.93
C PRO A 74 14.47 -1.93 -3.70
N TYR A 75 13.37 -2.18 -3.01
CA TYR A 75 13.33 -2.99 -1.80
C TYR A 75 12.22 -4.03 -1.90
N ALA A 76 12.35 -5.08 -1.09
CA ALA A 76 11.32 -6.07 -0.89
C ALA A 76 11.37 -6.62 0.53
N GLU A 77 10.23 -7.07 1.02
CA GLU A 77 10.10 -7.82 2.26
C GLU A 77 9.17 -8.99 2.06
N ILE A 78 9.51 -10.13 2.65
CA ILE A 78 8.76 -11.39 2.54
C ILE A 78 8.66 -12.01 3.93
N TYR A 79 7.48 -12.53 4.23
CA TYR A 79 7.09 -12.99 5.54
C TYR A 79 6.35 -14.33 5.45
N ILE A 80 6.67 -15.24 6.37
CA ILE A 80 5.90 -16.49 6.60
C ILE A 80 5.37 -16.45 8.02
N VAL A 81 4.06 -16.66 8.16
CA VAL A 81 3.31 -16.52 9.41
C VAL A 81 2.71 -17.86 9.79
N ASP A 82 2.90 -18.28 11.04
CA ASP A 82 2.11 -19.32 11.68
C ASP A 82 0.73 -18.73 12.02
N THR A 83 -0.30 -19.23 11.34
CA THR A 83 -1.64 -18.62 11.36
C THR A 83 -2.42 -18.89 12.65
N ARG A 84 -1.97 -19.88 13.44
CA ARG A 84 -2.60 -20.24 14.71
C ARG A 84 -2.07 -19.39 15.85
N SER A 85 -0.76 -19.23 15.91
CA SER A 85 -0.08 -18.41 16.92
C SER A 85 -0.03 -16.93 16.56
N ASN A 86 -0.37 -16.59 15.30
CA ASN A 86 -0.28 -15.23 14.77
C ASN A 86 1.11 -14.63 14.96
N SER A 87 2.13 -15.37 14.52
CA SER A 87 3.53 -14.99 14.68
C SER A 87 4.36 -15.40 13.48
N PHE A 88 5.49 -14.73 13.26
CA PHE A 88 6.42 -15.14 12.21
C PHE A 88 7.07 -16.48 12.57
N VAL A 89 7.18 -17.38 11.60
CA VAL A 89 7.89 -18.64 11.79
C VAL A 89 9.40 -18.40 11.95
N PRO A 90 10.15 -19.33 12.58
CA PRO A 90 11.61 -19.27 12.60
C PRO A 90 12.22 -19.10 11.21
N ASN A 91 13.09 -18.10 11.05
CA ASN A 91 13.71 -17.72 9.78
C ASN A 91 12.71 -17.35 8.66
N GLY A 92 11.48 -16.97 9.04
CA GLY A 92 10.40 -16.62 8.11
C GLY A 92 10.34 -15.15 7.70
N VAL A 93 11.33 -14.33 8.07
CA VAL A 93 11.36 -12.90 7.77
C VAL A 93 12.56 -12.58 6.88
N PHE A 94 12.28 -12.04 5.70
CA PHE A 94 13.27 -11.69 4.69
C PHE A 94 13.10 -10.22 4.32
N ARG A 95 14.21 -9.48 4.23
CA ARG A 95 14.22 -8.08 3.83
C ARG A 95 15.42 -7.83 2.94
N GLY A 96 15.22 -7.07 1.86
CA GLY A 96 16.28 -6.71 0.94
C GLY A 96 16.12 -5.28 0.44
N SER A 97 17.22 -4.55 0.35
CA SER A 97 17.33 -3.26 -0.32
C SER A 97 18.58 -3.28 -1.20
N TYR A 98 18.43 -2.95 -2.47
CA TYR A 98 19.46 -3.25 -3.47
C TYR A 98 19.99 -1.97 -4.11
N ALA A 99 21.31 -1.81 -4.12
CA ALA A 99 21.93 -0.73 -4.86
C ALA A 99 21.97 -1.08 -6.35
N VAL A 100 21.19 -0.37 -7.15
CA VAL A 100 21.20 -0.45 -8.61
C VAL A 100 21.25 0.96 -9.17
N ALA A 101 21.97 1.16 -10.27
CA ALA A 101 22.00 2.44 -10.95
C ALA A 101 20.59 2.75 -11.49
N PRO A 102 19.99 3.92 -11.16
CA PRO A 102 18.69 4.29 -11.71
C PRO A 102 18.75 4.39 -13.23
N GLN A 103 17.87 3.66 -13.91
CA GLN A 103 17.72 3.69 -15.37
C GLN A 103 16.24 3.81 -15.73
N PRO A 104 15.89 4.49 -16.83
CA PRO A 104 14.52 4.46 -17.35
C PRO A 104 14.02 3.04 -17.53
N GLY A 105 12.83 2.74 -16.99
CA GLY A 105 12.25 1.39 -17.03
C GLY A 105 12.70 0.43 -15.93
N LEU A 106 13.51 0.88 -14.95
CA LEU A 106 13.81 0.08 -13.77
C LEU A 106 12.50 -0.31 -13.05
N ASN A 107 12.26 -1.62 -12.93
CA ASN A 107 11.10 -2.16 -12.24
C ASN A 107 11.48 -2.65 -10.84
N PRO A 108 10.91 -2.09 -9.75
CA PRO A 108 11.23 -2.51 -8.39
C PRO A 108 10.86 -3.97 -8.08
N ALA A 109 10.02 -4.62 -8.91
CA ALA A 109 9.74 -6.06 -8.79
C ALA A 109 10.99 -6.94 -8.86
N GLY A 110 12.09 -6.47 -9.48
CA GLY A 110 13.37 -7.17 -9.48
C GLY A 110 13.92 -7.44 -8.07
N ALA A 111 13.69 -6.53 -7.11
CA ALA A 111 14.04 -6.74 -5.71
C ALA A 111 13.25 -7.89 -5.09
N PHE A 112 11.97 -7.99 -5.44
CA PHE A 112 11.09 -9.07 -4.99
C PHE A 112 11.55 -10.43 -5.52
N TYR A 113 11.79 -10.55 -6.83
CA TYR A 113 12.21 -11.84 -7.42
C TYR A 113 13.51 -12.35 -6.82
N ARG A 114 14.47 -11.45 -6.57
CA ARG A 114 15.72 -11.80 -5.90
C ARG A 114 15.48 -12.31 -4.47
N LEU A 115 14.74 -11.55 -3.66
CA LEU A 115 14.46 -11.94 -2.27
C LEU A 115 13.61 -13.21 -2.19
N PHE A 116 12.67 -13.39 -3.11
CA PHE A 116 11.83 -14.57 -3.20
C PHE A 116 12.65 -15.83 -3.45
N ALA A 117 13.66 -15.78 -4.33
CA ALA A 117 14.56 -16.90 -4.56
C ALA A 117 15.31 -17.31 -3.28
N GLU A 118 15.70 -16.34 -2.43
CA GLU A 118 16.33 -16.59 -1.14
C GLU A 118 15.35 -17.19 -0.12
N ALA A 119 14.07 -16.82 -0.19
CA ALA A 119 13.02 -17.31 0.71
C ALA A 119 12.50 -18.72 0.37
N LEU A 120 12.68 -19.19 -0.87
CA LEU A 120 12.14 -20.47 -1.36
C LEU A 120 12.47 -21.69 -0.49
N PRO A 121 13.71 -21.90 0.01
CA PRO A 121 14.00 -23.03 0.88
C PRO A 121 13.16 -23.04 2.16
N THR A 122 12.95 -21.87 2.76
CA THR A 122 12.10 -21.73 3.95
C THR A 122 10.62 -21.92 3.59
N ALA A 123 10.16 -21.36 2.48
CA ALA A 123 8.80 -21.58 1.99
C ALA A 123 8.47 -23.07 1.83
N ARG A 124 9.40 -23.85 1.24
CA ARG A 124 9.28 -25.32 1.12
C ARG A 124 9.25 -26.01 2.47
N ARG A 125 10.09 -25.59 3.43
CA ARG A 125 10.10 -26.16 4.79
C ARG A 125 8.74 -26.03 5.49
N TYR A 126 8.03 -24.93 5.24
CA TYR A 126 6.69 -24.67 5.78
C TYR A 126 5.56 -25.08 4.83
N ASN A 127 5.87 -25.84 3.78
CA ASN A 127 4.91 -26.36 2.80
C ASN A 127 4.02 -25.28 2.16
N ILE A 128 4.57 -24.08 1.93
CA ILE A 128 3.83 -23.03 1.22
C ILE A 128 3.61 -23.46 -0.23
N ASP A 129 2.36 -23.42 -0.66
CA ASP A 129 1.95 -23.58 -2.05
C ASP A 129 1.48 -22.23 -2.60
N HIS A 130 2.24 -21.71 -3.55
CA HIS A 130 1.98 -20.39 -4.15
C HIS A 130 0.71 -20.34 -5.01
N LEU A 131 0.13 -21.48 -5.38
CA LEU A 131 -1.14 -21.55 -6.09
C LEU A 131 -2.34 -21.55 -5.12
N ILE A 132 -2.10 -21.82 -3.84
CA ILE A 132 -3.13 -21.82 -2.81
C ILE A 132 -3.20 -20.43 -2.17
N GLN A 133 -3.83 -19.47 -2.84
CA GLN A 133 -3.88 -18.07 -2.38
C GLN A 133 -4.99 -17.75 -1.38
N GLY A 134 -5.85 -18.73 -1.07
CA GLY A 134 -7.06 -18.49 -0.28
C GLY A 134 -8.12 -17.72 -1.07
N ARG A 135 -9.21 -17.34 -0.38
CA ARG A 135 -10.32 -16.60 -0.98
C ARG A 135 -10.43 -15.22 -0.35
N ILE A 136 -10.29 -14.18 -1.17
CA ILE A 136 -10.55 -12.81 -0.76
C ILE A 136 -12.06 -12.67 -0.50
N ILE A 137 -12.41 -12.24 0.71
CA ILE A 137 -13.79 -11.94 1.10
C ILE A 137 -14.05 -10.44 1.26
N TYR A 138 -12.98 -9.66 1.41
CA TYR A 138 -13.01 -8.20 1.38
C TYR A 138 -11.75 -7.67 0.71
N LEU A 139 -11.90 -6.64 -0.12
CA LEU A 139 -10.83 -5.88 -0.74
C LEU A 139 -11.21 -4.40 -0.64
N PHE A 140 -10.34 -3.60 -0.02
CA PHE A 140 -10.49 -2.15 -0.07
C PHE A 140 -10.31 -1.66 -1.51
N MET A 141 -11.34 -0.97 -2.02
CA MET A 141 -11.26 -0.23 -3.27
C MET A 141 -11.01 1.23 -2.91
N ASP A 142 -10.05 1.87 -3.57
CA ASP A 142 -9.63 3.24 -3.26
C ASP A 142 -10.76 4.24 -3.56
N THR A 143 -11.64 4.42 -2.57
CA THR A 143 -12.76 5.37 -2.59
C THR A 143 -12.43 6.65 -1.81
N GLY A 144 -11.15 6.87 -1.48
CA GLY A 144 -10.66 8.02 -0.71
C GLY A 144 -10.62 7.80 0.80
N GLU A 145 -11.74 7.41 1.42
CA GLU A 145 -11.80 7.16 2.86
C GLU A 145 -11.50 5.69 3.19
N ARG A 146 -10.57 5.45 4.13
CA ARG A 146 -10.21 4.12 4.62
C ARG A 146 -11.04 3.83 5.88
N PRO A 147 -11.98 2.87 5.84
CA PRO A 147 -12.89 2.67 6.95
C PRO A 147 -12.28 1.84 8.07
N ASP A 148 -12.43 2.31 9.32
CA ASP A 148 -12.16 1.50 10.51
C ASP A 148 -13.20 0.41 10.73
N THR A 149 -14.42 0.63 10.22
CA THR A 149 -15.55 -0.30 10.34
C THR A 149 -15.99 -0.78 8.96
N ILE A 150 -15.94 -2.09 8.77
CA ILE A 150 -16.27 -2.74 7.50
C ILE A 150 -17.44 -3.69 7.76
N SER A 151 -18.48 -3.59 6.94
CA SER A 151 -19.62 -4.49 6.99
C SER A 151 -19.90 -5.01 5.59
N PHE A 152 -19.92 -6.33 5.42
CA PHE A 152 -20.13 -6.97 4.12
C PHE A 152 -20.74 -8.36 4.25
N ARG A 153 -21.33 -8.85 3.16
CA ARG A 153 -21.84 -10.21 3.05
C ARG A 153 -20.88 -11.07 2.25
N ASP A 154 -20.55 -12.24 2.77
CA ASP A 154 -19.91 -13.29 1.99
C ASP A 154 -20.96 -14.00 1.13
N PHE A 155 -20.89 -13.84 -0.19
CA PHE A 155 -21.86 -14.45 -1.10
C PHE A 155 -21.75 -15.97 -1.23
N ARG A 156 -20.66 -16.60 -0.74
CA ARG A 156 -20.49 -18.04 -0.82
C ARG A 156 -21.43 -18.78 0.13
N ASP A 157 -21.58 -18.28 1.35
CA ASP A 157 -22.37 -18.89 2.42
C ASP A 157 -23.42 -17.94 3.02
N ASN A 158 -23.59 -16.76 2.43
CA ASN A 158 -24.48 -15.69 2.86
C ASN A 158 -24.23 -15.16 4.27
N SER A 159 -23.07 -15.45 4.86
CA SER A 159 -22.72 -14.93 6.17
C SER A 159 -22.48 -13.41 6.13
N GLN A 160 -22.92 -12.71 7.18
CA GLN A 160 -22.67 -11.29 7.38
C GLN A 160 -21.42 -11.14 8.24
N TRP A 161 -20.49 -10.30 7.78
CA TRP A 161 -19.26 -9.94 8.46
C TRP A 161 -19.34 -8.49 8.89
N ASP A 162 -19.07 -8.25 10.17
CA ASP A 162 -18.88 -6.91 10.72
C ASP A 162 -17.51 -6.87 11.38
N VAL A 163 -16.61 -6.03 10.88
CA VAL A 163 -15.21 -5.94 11.26
C VAL A 163 -14.92 -4.52 11.73
N ASN A 164 -14.19 -4.39 12.84
CA ASN A 164 -13.83 -3.10 13.42
C ASN A 164 -12.34 -3.13 13.81
N LEU A 165 -11.54 -2.31 13.13
CA LEU A 165 -10.17 -2.01 13.50
C LEU A 165 -10.17 -0.92 14.56
N ARG A 166 -9.46 -1.15 15.66
CA ARG A 166 -9.30 -0.18 16.74
C ARG A 166 -7.83 0.06 16.99
N GLU A 167 -7.35 1.24 16.63
CA GLU A 167 -6.01 1.68 16.93
C GLU A 167 -5.93 2.51 18.21
N THR A 168 -4.75 2.50 18.83
CA THR A 168 -4.36 3.41 19.89
C THR A 168 -3.07 4.07 19.46
N ILE A 169 -3.08 5.40 19.31
CA ILE A 169 -1.89 6.18 18.95
C ILE A 169 -1.49 7.02 20.15
N GLU A 170 -0.21 6.94 20.51
CA GLU A 170 0.41 7.76 21.55
C GLU A 170 1.55 8.58 20.96
N GLN A 171 1.51 9.89 21.19
CA GLN A 171 2.56 10.81 20.78
C GLN A 171 3.23 11.43 22.01
N ARG A 172 4.56 11.38 22.05
CA ARG A 172 5.39 12.02 23.09
C ARG A 172 6.49 12.84 22.41
N GLY A 173 6.27 14.15 22.29
CA GLY A 173 7.12 15.00 21.46
C GLY A 173 7.07 14.55 20.00
N ASP A 174 8.25 14.30 19.41
CA ASP A 174 8.36 13.82 18.02
C ASP A 174 8.18 12.31 17.89
N ALA A 175 8.26 11.56 19.00
CA ALA A 175 8.08 10.11 18.99
C ALA A 175 6.59 9.76 18.91
N VAL A 176 6.24 8.87 17.98
CA VAL A 176 4.93 8.24 17.90
C VAL A 176 5.08 6.75 18.17
N SER A 177 4.13 6.19 18.91
CA SER A 177 3.96 4.75 19.03
C SER A 177 2.48 4.41 18.91
N SER A 178 2.16 3.27 18.32
CA SER A 178 0.78 2.84 18.18
C SER A 178 0.61 1.35 18.33
N SER A 179 -0.59 0.92 18.67
CA SER A 179 -1.03 -0.47 18.67
C SER A 179 -2.42 -0.55 18.05
N PHE A 180 -2.88 -1.75 17.71
CA PHE A 180 -4.26 -1.94 17.26
C PHE A 180 -4.76 -3.34 17.60
N GLY A 181 -6.08 -3.47 17.63
CA GLY A 181 -6.80 -4.74 17.63
C GLY A 181 -7.85 -4.74 16.52
N ILE A 182 -8.28 -5.95 16.14
CA ILE A 182 -9.37 -6.14 15.17
C ILE A 182 -10.43 -6.99 15.87
N ASN A 183 -11.61 -6.43 16.06
CA ASN A 183 -12.78 -7.17 16.52
C ASN A 183 -13.65 -7.48 15.31
N PHE A 184 -14.16 -8.70 15.19
CA PHE A 184 -15.15 -8.99 14.15
C PHE A 184 -16.20 -10.00 14.58
N SER A 185 -17.38 -9.90 13.98
CA SER A 185 -18.47 -10.84 14.15
C SER A 185 -18.90 -11.46 12.83
N LEU A 186 -19.25 -12.74 12.90
CA LEU A 186 -19.84 -13.53 11.82
C LEU A 186 -21.27 -13.88 12.20
N THR A 187 -22.25 -13.37 11.45
CA THR A 187 -23.66 -13.80 11.56
C THR A 187 -23.97 -14.78 10.44
N ARG A 188 -24.23 -16.04 10.79
CA ARG A 188 -24.62 -17.09 9.84
C ARG A 188 -26.09 -16.97 9.45
N THR A 189 -26.48 -17.69 8.40
CA THR A 189 -27.87 -17.69 7.88
C THR A 189 -28.91 -18.21 8.86
N ASP A 190 -28.49 -19.02 9.84
CA ASP A 190 -29.31 -19.51 10.95
C ASP A 190 -29.49 -18.46 12.06
N GLY A 191 -28.91 -17.26 11.91
CA GLY A 191 -28.90 -16.20 12.91
C GLY A 191 -27.83 -16.34 13.99
N ARG A 192 -27.02 -17.41 13.96
CA ARG A 192 -25.95 -17.60 14.95
C ARG A 192 -24.83 -16.60 14.74
N VAL A 193 -24.56 -15.80 15.77
CA VAL A 193 -23.46 -14.84 15.81
C VAL A 193 -22.24 -15.46 16.50
N SER A 194 -21.04 -15.22 15.97
CA SER A 194 -19.77 -15.58 16.59
C SER A 194 -18.82 -14.39 16.54
N THR A 195 -18.22 -14.03 17.67
CA THR A 195 -17.34 -12.85 17.78
C THR A 195 -15.91 -13.29 18.08
N PHE A 196 -14.96 -12.60 17.45
CA PHE A 196 -13.54 -12.92 17.48
C PHE A 196 -12.68 -11.67 17.59
N ASN A 197 -11.46 -11.86 18.11
CA ASN A 197 -10.46 -10.81 18.24
C ASN A 197 -9.17 -11.26 17.56
N ALA A 198 -8.68 -10.48 16.61
CA ALA A 198 -7.36 -10.59 16.01
C ALA A 198 -6.52 -9.35 16.36
N GLY A 199 -5.23 -9.38 16.04
CA GLY A 199 -4.31 -8.31 16.45
C GLY A 199 -3.76 -8.50 17.86
N ASN A 200 -2.81 -7.63 18.20
CA ASN A 200 -2.28 -7.53 19.55
C ASN A 200 -2.30 -6.06 20.00
N PRO A 201 -3.36 -5.61 20.69
CA PRO A 201 -3.49 -4.22 21.15
C PRO A 201 -2.45 -3.87 22.22
N GLN A 202 -1.77 -4.86 22.81
CA GLN A 202 -0.70 -4.64 23.79
C GLN A 202 0.67 -4.48 23.15
N PHE A 203 0.83 -4.88 21.88
CA PHE A 203 2.09 -4.75 21.16
C PHE A 203 2.20 -3.35 20.52
N ARG A 204 3.09 -2.53 21.10
CA ARG A 204 3.35 -1.17 20.60
C ARG A 204 4.39 -1.17 19.50
N ARG A 205 4.07 -0.50 18.40
CA ARG A 205 4.91 -0.29 17.22
C ARG A 205 5.39 1.16 17.22
N ALA A 206 6.70 1.34 17.18
CA ALA A 206 7.29 2.67 17.08
C ALA A 206 7.09 3.23 15.66
N ASN A 207 6.92 4.55 15.55
CA ASN A 207 6.83 5.31 14.30
C ASN A 207 5.66 4.96 13.38
N VAL A 208 4.66 4.18 13.83
CA VAL A 208 3.46 3.90 13.03
C VAL A 208 2.35 4.88 13.42
N VAL A 209 1.79 5.57 12.43
CA VAL A 209 0.84 6.69 12.62
C VAL A 209 -0.58 6.40 12.15
N ASP A 210 -0.81 5.31 11.42
CA ASP A 210 -2.12 4.95 10.87
C ASP A 210 -2.15 3.47 10.47
N TYR A 211 -3.34 2.86 10.46
CA TYR A 211 -3.61 1.51 10.00
C TYR A 211 -4.89 1.43 9.16
N ALA A 212 -4.90 0.57 8.14
CA ALA A 212 -6.14 0.28 7.41
C ALA A 212 -6.19 -1.17 6.94
N ILE A 213 -7.37 -1.79 6.97
CA ILE A 213 -7.54 -3.15 6.42
C ILE A 213 -7.61 -3.04 4.89
N GLN A 214 -6.61 -3.60 4.21
CA GLN A 214 -6.53 -3.65 2.76
C GLN A 214 -7.27 -4.85 2.18
N GLN A 215 -7.12 -6.02 2.79
CA GLN A 215 -7.79 -7.26 2.37
C GLN A 215 -8.15 -8.13 3.56
N ILE A 216 -9.20 -8.93 3.40
CA ILE A 216 -9.49 -10.07 4.28
C ILE A 216 -9.53 -11.33 3.42
N VAL A 217 -8.70 -12.31 3.80
CA VAL A 217 -8.54 -13.58 3.06
C VAL A 217 -8.90 -14.74 3.97
N LEU A 218 -9.74 -15.65 3.47
CA LEU A 218 -9.97 -16.95 4.10
C LEU A 218 -9.00 -17.98 3.54
N GLY A 219 -8.33 -18.69 4.45
CA GLY A 219 -7.47 -19.82 4.13
C GLY A 219 -8.23 -21.01 3.56
N PRO A 220 -7.52 -22.01 3.00
CA PRO A 220 -8.10 -23.22 2.39
C PRO A 220 -9.12 -23.96 3.26
N ASP A 221 -8.87 -24.01 4.56
CA ASP A 221 -9.76 -24.64 5.55
C ASP A 221 -11.06 -23.85 5.83
N ASN A 222 -11.23 -22.66 5.24
CA ASN A 222 -12.32 -21.71 5.48
C ASN A 222 -12.50 -21.32 6.96
N ARG A 223 -11.47 -21.52 7.80
CA ARG A 223 -11.48 -21.16 9.23
C ARG A 223 -10.36 -20.19 9.57
N THR A 224 -9.23 -20.29 8.89
CA THR A 224 -8.14 -19.33 9.03
C THR A 224 -8.52 -18.03 8.32
N VAL A 225 -8.52 -16.93 9.06
CA VAL A 225 -8.75 -15.58 8.56
C VAL A 225 -7.42 -14.83 8.60
N VAL A 226 -7.07 -14.17 7.50
CA VAL A 226 -5.93 -13.27 7.39
C VAL A 226 -6.44 -11.87 7.09
N PHE A 227 -6.16 -10.94 7.99
CA PHE A 227 -6.34 -9.51 7.77
C PHE A 227 -5.02 -8.97 7.23
N ILE A 228 -5.00 -8.50 5.98
CA ILE A 228 -3.86 -7.77 5.42
C ILE A 228 -4.10 -6.30 5.71
N VAL A 229 -3.16 -5.70 6.44
CA VAL A 229 -3.29 -4.36 7.02
C VAL A 229 -2.18 -3.48 6.46
N ASP A 230 -2.56 -2.35 5.88
CA ASP A 230 -1.69 -1.23 5.62
C ASP A 230 -1.24 -0.62 6.95
N ARG A 231 0.05 -0.36 7.10
CA ARG A 231 0.59 0.48 8.17
C ARG A 231 1.31 1.69 7.57
N ALA A 232 1.01 2.88 8.07
CA ALA A 232 1.72 4.09 7.72
C ALA A 232 2.86 4.33 8.70
N GLU A 233 4.09 4.28 8.22
CA GLU A 233 5.28 4.60 9.01
C GLU A 233 5.68 6.06 8.78
N ARG A 234 5.95 6.82 9.84
CA ARG A 234 6.45 8.18 9.74
C ARG A 234 7.94 8.16 9.36
N VAL A 235 8.24 8.53 8.12
CA VAL A 235 9.61 8.71 7.64
C VAL A 235 9.77 10.15 7.15
N ALA A 236 10.58 10.93 7.87
CA ALA A 236 10.68 12.38 7.66
C ALA A 236 9.28 13.05 7.65
N ASN A 237 8.94 13.79 6.59
CA ASN A 237 7.68 14.53 6.48
C ASN A 237 6.57 13.80 5.70
N GLN A 238 6.75 12.53 5.34
CA GLN A 238 5.78 11.78 4.54
C GLN A 238 5.53 10.39 5.15
N PRO A 239 4.27 9.91 5.14
CA PRO A 239 3.99 8.53 5.52
C PRO A 239 4.49 7.57 4.44
N VAL A 240 5.10 6.49 4.87
CA VAL A 240 5.54 5.38 4.02
C VAL A 240 4.65 4.19 4.31
N TRP A 241 3.96 3.69 3.30
CA TRP A 241 2.99 2.61 3.48
C TRP A 241 3.67 1.25 3.32
N ARG A 242 3.44 0.38 4.30
CA ARG A 242 3.93 -0.99 4.35
C ARG A 242 2.78 -1.92 4.67
N TYR A 243 2.95 -3.21 4.41
CA TYR A 243 1.94 -4.20 4.74
C TYR A 243 2.35 -5.03 5.95
N MET A 244 1.34 -5.46 6.69
CA MET A 244 1.46 -6.50 7.70
C MET A 244 0.21 -7.36 7.68
N VAL A 245 0.23 -8.42 8.48
CA VAL A 245 -0.91 -9.30 8.60
C VAL A 245 -1.22 -9.59 10.05
N GLU A 246 -2.49 -9.80 10.33
CA GLU A 246 -2.98 -10.39 11.57
C GLU A 246 -3.82 -11.60 11.21
N THR A 247 -3.61 -12.70 11.92
CA THR A 247 -4.22 -13.99 11.61
C THR A 247 -4.98 -14.52 12.81
N ILE A 248 -6.05 -15.25 12.52
CA ILE A 248 -6.84 -15.96 13.52
C ILE A 248 -7.42 -17.22 12.89
N ARG A 249 -7.42 -18.32 13.65
CA ARG A 249 -8.13 -19.54 13.26
C ARG A 249 -9.42 -19.65 14.04
N GLN A 250 -10.54 -19.64 13.34
CA GLN A 250 -11.85 -19.89 13.92
C GLN A 250 -11.92 -21.33 14.44
N PRO A 251 -12.63 -21.59 15.56
CA PRO A 251 -12.83 -22.93 16.11
C PRO A 251 -13.45 -23.92 15.10
#